data_AF-A0A376Y1Z3-F1
#
_entry.id   AF-A0A376Y1Z3-F1
#
_cell.length_a   1.000
_cell.length_b   1.000
_cell.length_c   1.000
_cell.angle_alpha   90.00
_cell.angle_beta   90.00
_cell.angle_gamma   90.00
#
_symmetry.space_group_name_H-M   'P 1'
#
loop_
_entity.id
_entity.type
_entity.pdbx_description
1 polymer ?
#
loop_
_entity_poly.entity_id
_entity_poly.type
_entity_poly.pdbx_seq_one_letter_code
_entity_poly.pdbx_strand_id
1 'polypeptide(L)' 'MYSALKYQGKKLYEYARQGIEVPREARPITVYELLFIRHEGNELELEIHCSKGTYIRTIIDDLGEKLGCGAHVITCAVWR' A
#
# COMPACT_ATOMS: atom_id res chain seq x y z
N MET A 1 -8.16 0.33 -4.40
CA MET A 1 -9.46 0.97 -4.09
C MET A 1 -9.83 1.04 -2.60
N TYR A 2 -9.34 0.14 -1.72
CA TYR A 2 -9.68 0.14 -0.29
C TYR A 2 -8.95 1.22 0.54
N SER A 3 -9.49 2.43 0.53
CA SER A 3 -8.99 3.59 1.26
C SER A 3 -10.14 4.41 1.87
N ALA A 4 -9.86 5.14 2.95
CA ALA A 4 -10.77 6.10 3.57
C ALA A 4 -10.79 7.46 2.84
N LEU A 5 -10.00 7.64 1.78
CA LEU A 5 -10.05 8.84 0.93
C LEU A 5 -11.45 9.02 0.36
N LYS A 6 -11.87 10.28 0.22
CA LYS A 6 -13.17 10.61 -0.35
C LYS A 6 -13.05 10.88 -1.84
N TYR A 7 -14.01 10.39 -2.60
CA TYR A 7 -14.25 10.71 -3.99
C TYR A 7 -15.73 11.07 -4.15
N GLN A 8 -16.01 12.31 -4.59
CA GLN A 8 -17.36 12.86 -4.72
C GLN A 8 -18.24 12.64 -3.47
N GLY A 9 -17.69 12.97 -2.29
CA GLY A 9 -18.43 12.91 -1.02
C GLY A 9 -18.50 11.54 -0.33
N LYS A 10 -18.23 10.43 -1.03
CA LYS A 10 -18.20 9.07 -0.46
C LYS A 10 -16.79 8.53 -0.33
N LYS A 11 -16.55 7.59 0.59
CA LYS A 11 -15.21 6.99 0.77
C LYS A 11 -14.92 5.96 -0.32
N LEU A 12 -13.66 5.85 -0.74
CA LEU A 12 -13.26 4.95 -1.83
C LEU A 12 -13.61 3.49 -1.58
N TYR A 13 -13.53 3.01 -0.33
CA TYR A 13 -13.92 1.64 0.00
C TYR A 13 -15.42 1.36 -0.26
N GLU A 14 -16.28 2.39 -0.26
CA GLU A 14 -17.72 2.23 -0.51
C GLU A 14 -17.96 1.89 -1.97
N TYR A 15 -17.29 2.59 -2.89
CA TYR A 15 -17.29 2.25 -4.32
C TYR A 15 -16.65 0.88 -4.58
N ALA A 16 -15.54 0.59 -3.91
CA ALA A 16 -14.85 -0.71 -4.04
C ALA A 16 -15.78 -1.90 -3.71
N ARG A 17 -16.58 -1.78 -2.63
CA ARG A 17 -17.54 -2.81 -2.21
C ARG A 17 -18.71 -2.97 -3.20
N GLN A 18 -18.97 -1.95 -4.00
CA GLN A 18 -19.98 -1.98 -5.07
C GLN A 18 -19.40 -2.49 -6.40
N GLY A 19 -18.11 -2.86 -6.44
CA GLY A 19 -17.42 -3.23 -7.68
C GLY A 19 -17.18 -2.04 -8.62
N ILE A 20 -17.34 -0.82 -8.13
CA ILE A 20 -17.15 0.41 -8.92
C ILE A 20 -15.72 0.87 -8.73
N GLU A 21 -14.95 0.86 -9.80
CA GLU A 21 -13.62 1.46 -9.85
C GLU A 21 -13.74 2.97 -10.14
N VAL A 22 -12.98 3.79 -9.40
CA VAL A 22 -12.99 5.24 -9.60
C VAL A 22 -11.58 5.73 -9.92
N PRO A 23 -11.45 6.78 -10.76
CA PRO A 23 -10.16 7.36 -11.07
C PRO A 23 -9.47 7.84 -9.80
N ARG A 24 -8.20 7.47 -9.63
CA ARG A 24 -7.34 7.99 -8.56
C ARG A 24 -6.17 8.72 -9.17
N GLU A 25 -5.99 9.97 -8.76
CA GLU A 25 -4.76 10.69 -9.04
C GLU A 25 -3.62 10.11 -8.21
N ALA A 26 -2.48 9.89 -8.86
CA ALA A 26 -1.24 9.56 -8.19
C ALA A 26 -0.85 10.73 -7.27
N ARG A 27 -0.45 10.41 -6.04
CA ARG A 27 -0.02 11.41 -5.07
C ARG A 27 1.47 11.26 -4.85
N PRO A 28 2.24 12.36 -4.84
CA PRO A 28 3.65 12.27 -4.50
C PRO A 28 3.77 11.80 -3.05
N ILE A 29 4.64 10.82 -2.86
CA ILE A 29 5.07 10.30 -1.56
C ILE A 29 6.58 10.26 -1.54
N THR A 30 7.18 10.35 -0.36
CA THR A 30 8.62 10.20 -0.16
C THR A 30 8.87 8.98 0.71
N VAL A 31 9.70 8.07 0.22
CA VAL A 31 10.31 7.03 1.04
C VAL A 31 11.67 7.57 1.47
N TYR A 32 11.81 7.87 2.76
CA TYR A 32 13.04 8.42 3.33
C TYR A 32 14.07 7.30 3.55
N GLU A 33 13.60 6.13 3.96
CA GLU A 33 14.44 4.95 4.19
C GLU A 33 13.64 3.69 3.93
N LEU A 34 14.32 2.67 3.40
CA LEU A 34 13.78 1.33 3.21
C LEU A 34 14.88 0.33 3.59
N LEU A 35 14.64 -0.44 4.64
CA LEU A 35 15.54 -1.48 5.12
C LEU A 35 14.95 -2.84 4.83
N PHE A 36 15.79 -3.71 4.27
CA PHE A 36 15.50 -5.14 4.15
C PHE A 36 15.84 -5.82 5.46
N ILE A 37 14.85 -6.43 6.12
CA ILE A 37 15.05 -7.08 7.43
C ILE A 37 15.32 -8.57 7.22
N ARG A 38 14.42 -9.28 6.55
CA ARG A 38 14.60 -10.70 6.20
C ARG A 38 13.69 -11.14 5.05
N HIS A 39 14.06 -12.25 4.43
CA HIS A 39 13.23 -12.97 3.46
C HIS A 39 13.31 -14.47 3.77
N GLU A 40 12.18 -15.07 4.12
CA GLU A 40 12.08 -16.48 4.52
C GLU A 40 10.89 -17.13 3.81
N GLY A 41 11.16 -18.06 2.91
CA GLY A 41 10.12 -18.71 2.10
C GLY A 41 9.35 -17.70 1.25
N ASN A 42 8.07 -17.49 1.57
CA ASN A 42 7.19 -16.54 0.87
C ASN A 42 6.94 -15.26 1.71
N GLU A 43 7.68 -15.06 2.78
CA GLU A 43 7.55 -13.88 3.65
C GLU A 43 8.73 -12.94 3.47
N LEU A 44 8.42 -11.66 3.26
CA LEU A 44 9.38 -10.56 3.16
C LEU A 44 9.08 -9.56 4.28
N GLU A 45 10.10 -9.23 5.07
CA GLU A 45 10.00 -8.24 6.14
C GLU A 45 10.84 -7.01 5.78
N LEU A 46 10.19 -5.84 5.82
CA LEU A 46 10.76 -4.55 5.48
C LEU A 46 10.45 -3.53 6.57
N GLU A 47 11.40 -2.64 6.83
CA GLU A 47 11.16 -1.42 7.60
C GLU A 47 11.19 -0.23 6.65
N ILE A 48 10.16 0.62 6.72
CA ILE A 48 9.96 1.73 5.76
C ILE A 48 9.67 3.02 6.53
N HIS A 49 10.56 3.99 6.41
CA HIS A 49 10.31 5.36 6.85
C HIS A 49 9.81 6.17 5.66
N CYS A 50 8.58 6.70 5.76
CA CYS A 50 7.92 7.37 4.63
C CYS A 50 7.07 8.57 5.05
N SER A 51 6.76 9.43 4.08
CA SER A 51 5.92 10.61 4.27
C SER A 51 4.47 10.23 4.63
N LYS A 52 3.74 11.17 5.25
CA LYS A 52 2.31 11.01 5.55
C LYS A 52 1.49 10.66 4.29
N GLY A 53 0.48 9.81 4.47
CA GLY A 53 -0.42 9.42 3.38
C GLY A 53 0.13 8.32 2.46
N THR A 54 1.29 7.75 2.78
CA THR A 54 1.83 6.57 2.10
C THR A 54 0.99 5.34 2.41
N TYR A 55 0.61 4.60 1.38
CA TYR A 55 -0.12 3.34 1.51
C TYR A 55 0.86 2.18 1.41
N ILE A 56 1.34 1.65 2.55
CA ILE A 56 2.26 0.50 2.58
C ILE A 56 1.72 -0.67 1.77
N ARG A 57 0.41 -0.92 1.84
CA ARG A 57 -0.27 -1.95 1.03
C ARG A 57 -0.07 -1.76 -0.48
N THR A 58 -0.06 -0.52 -0.98
CA THR A 58 0.19 -0.24 -2.40
C THR A 58 1.66 -0.42 -2.75
N ILE A 59 2.58 -0.04 -1.86
CA ILE A 59 4.02 -0.29 -2.08
C ILE A 59 4.30 -1.79 -2.23
N ILE A 60 3.71 -2.62 -1.35
CA ILE A 60 3.91 -4.07 -1.40
C ILE A 60 3.25 -4.69 -2.64
N ASP A 61 2.06 -4.24 -3.02
CA ASP A 61 1.38 -4.67 -4.26
C ASP A 61 2.24 -4.36 -5.49
N ASP A 62 2.70 -3.11 -5.63
CA ASP A 62 3.58 -2.67 -6.72
C ASP A 62 4.93 -3.42 -6.72
N LEU A 63 5.48 -3.72 -5.54
CA LEU A 63 6.71 -4.50 -5.40
C LEU A 63 6.50 -5.94 -5.87
N GLY A 64 5.39 -6.57 -5.47
CA GLY A 64 5.04 -7.93 -5.90
C GLY A 64 4.84 -8.04 -7.41
N GLU A 65 4.18 -7.06 -8.02
CA GLU A 65 4.04 -6.95 -9.47
C GLU A 65 5.41 -6.80 -10.16
N LYS A 66 6.28 -5.94 -9.63
CA LYS A 66 7.65 -5.77 -10.15
C LYS A 66 8.52 -7.03 -10.02
N LEU A 67 8.27 -7.84 -9.00
CA LEU A 67 8.94 -9.13 -8.80
C LEU A 67 8.29 -10.28 -9.60
N GLY A 68 7.10 -10.07 -10.17
CA GLY A 68 6.40 -11.05 -11.00
C GLY A 68 5.71 -12.18 -10.24
N CYS A 69 5.62 -12.10 -8.90
CA CYS A 69 4.97 -13.10 -8.06
C CYS A 69 3.70 -12.58 -7.36
N GLY A 70 3.49 -11.26 -7.36
CA GLY A 70 2.47 -10.62 -6.53
C GLY A 70 2.84 -10.64 -5.04
N ALA A 71 2.35 -9.67 -4.29
CA ALA A 71 2.59 -9.61 -2.85
C ALA A 71 1.46 -8.84 -2.16
N HIS A 72 1.18 -9.20 -0.90
CA HIS A 72 0.23 -8.47 -0.06
C HIS A 72 0.75 -8.36 1.37
N VAL A 73 0.30 -7.33 2.08
CA VAL A 73 0.66 -7.13 3.48
C VAL A 73 -0.09 -8.13 4.35
N ILE A 74 0.64 -8.99 5.05
CA ILE A 74 0.10 -9.91 6.07
C ILE A 74 0.10 -9.27 7.47
N THR A 75 1.14 -8.49 7.79
CA THR A 75 1.35 -7.82 9.08
C THR A 75 1.93 -6.44 8.85
N CYS A 76 1.46 -5.44 9.59
CA CYS A 76 2.00 -4.08 9.56
C CYS A 76 1.90 -3.46 10.95
N ALA A 77 3.04 -3.15 11.55
CA ALA A 77 3.12 -2.33 12.75
C ALA A 77 3.48 -0.89 12.36
N VAL A 78 3.02 0.09 13.15
CA VAL A 78 3.39 1.49 12.99
C VAL A 78 4.05 1.93 14.28
N TRP A 79 5.35 2.24 14.19
CA TRP A 79 6.10 2.81 15.30
C TRP A 79 5.66 4.28 15.47
N ARG A 80 5.51 4.71 16.73
CA ARG A 80 5.20 6.09 17.10
C ARG A 80 6.45 6.80 17.59
#